data_AF-A0A833TM76-F1
#
_entry.id   AF-A0A833TM76-F1
#
_cell.length_a   1.000
_cell.length_b   1.000
_cell.length_c   1.000
_cell.angle_alpha   90.00
_cell.angle_beta   90.00
_cell.angle_gamma   90.00
#
_symmetry.space_group_name_H-M   'P 1'
#
loop_
_entity.id
_entity.type
_entity.pdbx_description
1 polymer ?
#
loop_
_entity_poly.entity_id
_entity_poly.type
_entity_poly.pdbx_seq_one_letter_code
_entity_poly.pdbx_strand_id
1 'polypeptide(L)'
;MSARWFLSPSIKFIGLQNLIQRNEQLYSSGNAPSGGVALPFILVQTRPHATVEVEISEDMQLVHFDFNSTPFELHDDNYVLKAMKFCERPQVDDMVHNFSADGGEGSSMSGVHQTQIPLPSASNTTVRPPASPPLPGILKARVKHEH
;
A
#
# COMPACT_ATOMS: atom_id res chain seq x y z
N MET A 1 -0.84 -26.67 5.62
CA MET A 1 -1.80 -25.93 4.79
C MET A 1 -1.42 -24.46 4.83
N SER A 2 -1.02 -23.88 3.69
CA SER A 2 -0.31 -22.60 3.62
C SER A 2 -1.28 -21.41 3.55
N ALA A 3 -1.48 -20.73 4.69
CA ALA A 3 -2.22 -19.47 4.78
C ALA A 3 -1.40 -18.24 4.33
N ARG A 4 -0.27 -18.44 3.63
CA ARG A 4 0.64 -17.35 3.23
C ARG A 4 0.02 -16.40 2.20
N TRP A 5 -0.94 -16.87 1.39
CA TRP A 5 -1.56 -16.06 0.33
C TRP A 5 -2.49 -14.96 0.88
N PHE A 6 -3.17 -15.19 2.00
CA PHE A 6 -4.14 -14.22 2.55
C PHE A 6 -3.48 -13.04 3.27
N LEU A 7 -2.23 -13.17 3.72
CA LEU A 7 -1.50 -12.11 4.41
C LEU A 7 -0.96 -11.03 3.44
N SER A 8 -0.70 -11.41 2.19
CA SER A 8 0.00 -10.55 1.22
C SER A 8 -0.75 -9.25 0.87
N PRO A 9 -2.07 -9.27 0.54
CA PRO A 9 -2.80 -8.04 0.22
C PRO A 9 -2.90 -7.08 1.42
N SER A 10 -3.09 -7.62 2.62
CA SER A 10 -3.17 -6.82 3.86
C SER A 10 -1.84 -6.14 4.17
N ILE A 11 -0.71 -6.82 3.94
CA ILE A 11 0.62 -6.27 4.18
C ILE A 11 0.92 -5.09 3.24
N LYS A 12 0.56 -5.21 1.95
CA LYS A 12 0.70 -4.09 1.00
C LYS A 12 -0.15 -2.89 1.44
N PHE A 13 -1.40 -3.13 1.80
CA PHE A 13 -2.31 -2.06 2.24
C PHE A 13 -1.76 -1.31 3.46
N ILE A 14 -1.27 -2.03 4.49
CA ILE A 14 -0.65 -1.44 5.68
C ILE A 14 0.58 -0.59 5.29
N GLY A 15 1.43 -1.12 4.42
CA GLY A 15 2.62 -0.39 3.93
C GLY A 15 2.27 0.93 3.25
N LEU A 16 1.21 0.93 2.43
CA LEU A 16 0.74 2.15 1.76
C LEU A 16 0.18 3.19 2.74
N GLN A 17 -0.63 2.75 3.71
CA GLN A 17 -1.20 3.67 4.72
C GLN A 17 -0.09 4.35 5.54
N ASN A 18 0.90 3.57 5.99
CA ASN A 18 2.04 4.09 6.74
C ASN A 18 2.89 5.06 5.90
N LEU A 19 3.09 4.78 4.60
CA LEU A 19 3.79 5.68 3.69
C LEU A 19 3.05 7.01 3.51
N ILE A 20 1.73 6.97 3.30
CA ILE A 20 0.88 8.17 3.15
C ILE A 20 0.95 9.01 4.42
N GLN A 21 0.72 8.39 5.58
CA GLN A 21 0.73 9.09 6.87
C GLN A 21 2.08 9.79 7.13
N ARG A 22 3.20 9.11 6.87
CA ARG A 22 4.53 9.72 7.00
C ARG A 22 4.71 10.90 6.03
N ASN A 23 4.26 10.76 4.78
CA ASN A 23 4.37 11.84 3.80
C ASN A 23 3.56 13.07 4.24
N GLU A 24 2.31 12.89 4.69
CA GLU A 24 1.47 13.96 5.20
C GLU A 24 2.12 14.72 6.36
N GLN A 25 2.78 14.01 7.27
CA GLN A 25 3.55 14.61 8.37
C GLN A 25 4.74 15.43 7.87
N LEU A 26 5.47 14.95 6.85
CA LEU A 26 6.58 15.69 6.26
C LEU A 26 6.12 16.97 5.55
N TYR A 27 5.00 16.91 4.81
CA TYR A 27 4.39 18.09 4.20
C TYR A 27 3.91 19.10 5.25
N SER A 28 3.30 18.60 6.33
CA SER A 28 2.80 19.45 7.42
C SER A 28 3.92 20.12 8.23
N SER A 29 5.09 19.48 8.34
CA SER A 29 6.25 20.00 9.09
C SER A 29 7.18 20.89 8.25
N GLY A 30 6.88 21.12 6.97
CA GLY A 30 7.74 21.90 6.06
C GLY A 30 9.05 21.20 5.68
N ASN A 31 9.25 19.94 6.09
CA ASN A 31 10.42 19.11 5.78
C ASN A 31 10.15 18.17 4.59
N ALA A 32 9.24 18.56 3.70
CA ALA A 32 8.93 17.75 2.55
C ALA A 32 10.12 17.72 1.57
N PRO A 33 10.56 16.54 1.12
CA PRO A 33 11.54 16.47 0.06
C PRO A 33 10.99 17.11 -1.21
N SER A 34 11.84 17.82 -1.95
CA SER A 34 11.47 18.51 -3.19
C SER A 34 11.20 17.56 -4.38
N GLY A 35 11.25 16.25 -4.15
CA GLY A 35 11.06 15.22 -5.16
C GLY A 35 10.68 13.87 -4.56
N GLY A 36 10.25 12.96 -5.43
CA GLY A 36 9.86 11.60 -5.06
C GLY A 36 9.51 10.76 -6.30
N VAL A 37 9.37 9.46 -6.10
CA VAL A 37 8.92 8.51 -7.13
C VAL A 37 7.52 8.04 -6.76
N ALA A 38 6.57 8.21 -7.67
CA ALA A 38 5.19 7.77 -7.48
C ALA A 38 5.06 6.25 -7.71
N LEU A 39 4.06 5.66 -7.06
CA LEU A 39 3.66 4.27 -7.29
C LEU A 39 2.73 4.16 -8.51
N PRO A 40 2.72 3.03 -9.25
CA PRO A 40 3.65 1.90 -9.14
C PRO A 40 4.97 2.18 -9.87
N PHE A 41 6.07 1.66 -9.34
CA PHE A 41 7.38 1.70 -9.99
C PHE A 41 8.08 0.36 -9.87
N ILE A 42 9.16 0.22 -10.64
CA ILE A 42 10.12 -0.86 -10.50
C ILE A 42 11.51 -0.26 -10.30
N LEU A 43 12.30 -0.84 -9.41
CA LEU A 43 13.65 -0.40 -9.11
C LEU A 43 14.62 -1.43 -9.68
N VAL A 44 15.52 -0.96 -10.55
CA VAL A 44 16.64 -1.76 -11.03
C VAL A 44 17.89 -1.38 -10.23
N GLN A 45 18.47 -2.33 -9.52
CA GLN A 45 19.66 -2.10 -8.70
C GLN A 45 20.84 -2.88 -9.29
N THR A 46 21.98 -2.22 -9.44
CA THR A 46 23.22 -2.85 -9.88
C THR A 46 24.40 -2.29 -9.08
N ARG A 47 25.64 -2.67 -9.44
CA ARG A 47 26.84 -2.21 -8.76
C ARG A 47 27.04 -0.69 -8.97
N PRO A 48 27.63 0.03 -8.00
CA PRO A 48 27.85 1.48 -8.11
C PRO A 48 28.70 1.91 -9.31
N HIS A 49 29.54 1.02 -9.85
CA HIS A 49 30.45 1.25 -10.97
C HIS A 49 30.03 0.48 -12.23
N ALA A 50 28.78 0.02 -12.31
CA ALA A 50 28.25 -0.59 -13.51
C ALA A 50 28.05 0.46 -14.61
N THR A 51 28.37 0.11 -15.85
CA THR A 51 27.98 0.90 -17.03
C THR A 51 26.72 0.29 -17.62
N VAL A 52 25.66 1.08 -17.73
CA VAL A 52 24.38 0.66 -18.29
C VAL A 52 24.12 1.44 -19.57
N GLU A 53 23.92 0.72 -20.67
CA GLU A 53 23.47 1.30 -21.93
C GLU A 53 21.94 1.24 -21.97
N VAL A 54 21.33 2.36 -22.35
CA VAL A 54 19.87 2.51 -22.34
C VAL A 54 19.41 2.94 -23.72
N GLU A 55 18.52 2.15 -24.31
CA GLU A 55 17.83 2.48 -25.54
C GLU A 55 16.33 2.56 -25.27
N ILE A 56 15.71 3.68 -25.64
CA ILE A 56 14.28 3.92 -25.47
C ILE A 56 13.67 4.03 -26.86
N SER A 57 12.60 3.27 -27.12
CA SER A 57 11.86 3.38 -28.38
C SER A 57 11.28 4.77 -28.54
N GLU A 58 11.10 5.20 -29.79
CA GLU A 58 10.54 6.52 -30.10
C GLU A 58 9.14 6.74 -29.49
N ASP A 59 8.32 5.67 -29.42
CA ASP A 59 6.98 5.69 -28.82
C ASP A 59 6.98 5.56 -27.28
N MET A 60 8.16 5.45 -26.67
CA MET A 60 8.39 5.29 -25.23
C MET A 60 7.71 4.06 -24.59
N GLN A 61 7.33 3.07 -25.38
CA GLN A 61 6.71 1.83 -24.88
C GLN A 61 7.73 0.74 -24.52
N LEU A 62 8.90 0.76 -25.16
CA LEU A 62 9.96 -0.22 -24.95
C LEU A 62 11.23 0.48 -24.46
N VAL A 63 11.80 -0.07 -23.39
CA VAL A 63 13.10 0.34 -22.89
C VAL A 63 13.98 -0.91 -22.84
N HIS A 64 15.15 -0.82 -23.44
CA HIS A 64 16.18 -1.84 -23.38
C HIS A 64 17.31 -1.35 -22.48
N PHE A 65 17.69 -2.19 -21.51
CA PHE A 65 18.81 -1.96 -20.63
C PHE A 65 19.86 -3.03 -20.89
N ASP A 66 21.04 -2.64 -21.35
CA ASP A 66 22.21 -3.51 -21.40
C ASP A 66 23.13 -3.20 -20.21
N PHE A 67 23.31 -4.21 -19.34
CA PHE A 67 24.17 -4.11 -18.17
C PHE A 67 25.62 -4.55 -18.44
N ASN A 68 25.99 -4.83 -19.70
CA ASN A 68 27.31 -5.31 -20.10
C ASN A 68 27.74 -6.55 -19.31
N SER A 69 26.82 -7.50 -19.13
CA SER A 69 26.98 -8.69 -18.26
C SER A 69 27.16 -8.40 -16.75
N THR A 70 27.02 -7.15 -16.31
CA THR A 70 27.04 -6.80 -14.88
C THR A 70 25.76 -7.31 -14.22
N PRO A 71 25.84 -8.02 -13.07
CA PRO A 71 24.65 -8.46 -12.36
C PRO A 71 23.75 -7.29 -11.93
N PHE A 72 22.45 -7.51 -11.99
CA PHE A 72 21.44 -6.58 -11.51
C PHE A 72 20.32 -7.33 -10.76
N GLU A 73 19.60 -6.59 -9.93
CA GLU A 73 18.41 -7.03 -9.23
C GLU A 73 17.22 -6.16 -9.63
N LEU A 74 16.04 -6.77 -9.64
CA LEU A 74 14.79 -6.10 -9.98
C LEU A 74 13.85 -6.19 -8.77
N HIS A 75 13.49 -5.03 -8.24
CA HIS A 75 12.64 -4.90 -7.06
C HIS A 75 11.35 -4.17 -7.43
N ASP A 76 10.20 -4.76 -7.10
CA ASP A 76 8.91 -4.08 -7.27
C ASP A 76 8.65 -3.09 -6.13
N ASP A 77 7.60 -2.29 -6.29
CA ASP A 77 7.16 -1.36 -5.26
C ASP A 77 6.91 -2.01 -3.88
N ASN A 78 6.40 -3.25 -3.87
CA ASN A 78 6.07 -3.99 -2.66
C ASN A 78 7.31 -4.41 -1.89
N TYR A 79 8.35 -4.84 -2.59
CA TYR A 79 9.65 -5.10 -2.00
C TYR A 79 10.18 -3.85 -1.32
N VAL A 80 10.14 -2.71 -2.01
CA VAL A 80 10.64 -1.43 -1.47
C VAL A 80 9.82 -0.97 -0.26
N LEU A 81 8.49 -1.08 -0.30
CA LEU A 81 7.61 -0.79 0.85
C LEU A 81 7.95 -1.62 2.09
N LYS A 82 8.28 -2.91 1.90
CA LYS A 82 8.73 -3.79 2.98
C LYS A 82 10.12 -3.41 3.49
N ALA A 83 11.05 -3.10 2.60
CA ALA A 83 12.40 -2.67 2.96
C ALA A 83 12.42 -1.36 3.77
N MET A 84 11.46 -0.47 3.51
CA MET A 84 11.22 0.73 4.32
C MET A 84 10.59 0.45 5.70
N LYS A 85 10.34 -0.82 6.04
CA LYS A 85 9.71 -1.27 7.30
C LYS A 85 8.28 -0.73 7.52
N PHE A 86 7.58 -0.32 6.46
CA PHE A 86 6.20 0.14 6.58
C PHE A 86 5.18 -1.00 6.67
N CYS A 87 5.60 -2.21 6.36
CA CYS A 87 4.76 -3.40 6.40
C CYS A 87 4.73 -4.10 7.78
N GLU A 88 5.59 -3.69 8.71
CA GLU A 88 5.64 -4.23 10.06
C GLU A 88 4.62 -3.50 10.95
N ARG A 89 3.83 -4.26 11.72
CA ARG A 89 3.12 -3.67 12.87
C ARG A 89 4.15 -3.45 13.97
N PRO A 90 4.03 -2.39 14.79
CA PRO A 90 4.89 -2.24 15.95
C PRO A 90 4.81 -3.54 16.77
N GLN A 91 5.97 -4.16 17.01
CA GLN A 91 6.12 -5.22 17.99
C GLN A 91 5.63 -4.66 19.32
N VAL A 92 4.48 -5.11 19.78
CA VAL A 92 4.11 -5.04 21.19
C VAL A 92 4.84 -6.20 21.86
N ASP A 93 6.17 -6.14 21.90
CA ASP A 93 6.97 -7.05 22.71
C ASP A 93 7.42 -6.30 23.97
N ASP A 94 6.78 -6.72 25.06
CA ASP A 94 7.34 -6.79 26.41
C ASP A 94 7.58 -5.46 27.17
N MET A 95 6.50 -4.82 27.61
CA MET A 95 6.49 -4.08 28.88
C MET A 95 5.82 -4.92 29.97
N VAL A 96 6.45 -6.04 30.35
CA VAL A 96 6.34 -6.56 31.73
C VAL A 96 7.20 -5.66 32.61
N HIS A 97 6.72 -4.44 32.85
CA HIS A 97 7.21 -3.66 33.99
C HIS A 97 6.45 -4.15 35.22
N ASN A 98 7.19 -4.82 36.09
CA ASN A 98 6.84 -5.12 37.48
C ASN A 98 6.06 -3.96 38.12
N PHE A 99 4.74 -4.10 38.19
CA PHE A 99 3.94 -3.36 39.16
C PHE A 99 3.83 -4.25 40.39
N SER A 100 4.62 -3.88 41.40
CA SER A 100 4.56 -4.42 42.74
C SER A 100 3.12 -4.48 43.24
N ALA A 101 2.77 -5.64 43.79
CA ALA A 101 1.50 -5.91 44.43
C ALA A 101 1.31 -5.01 45.67
N ASP A 102 0.28 -4.17 45.63
CA ASP A 102 -0.47 -3.68 46.78
C ASP A 102 -1.80 -3.12 46.21
N GLY A 103 -2.93 -3.82 46.32
CA GLY A 103 -3.74 -3.82 47.54
C GLY A 103 -4.91 -2.85 47.35
N GLY A 104 -6.16 -3.36 47.29
CA GLY A 104 -7.36 -2.54 47.51
C GLY A 104 -8.35 -2.40 46.35
N GLU A 105 -9.32 -3.32 46.34
CA GLU A 105 -10.76 -3.16 46.15
C GLU A 105 -11.33 -1.75 45.81
N GLY A 106 -12.31 -1.69 44.90
CA GLY A 106 -13.32 -0.62 44.93
C GLY A 106 -13.84 -0.14 43.58
N SER A 107 -15.10 -0.46 43.30
CA SER A 107 -15.95 0.04 42.22
C SER A 107 -15.94 1.56 42.02
N SER A 108 -16.05 2.03 40.77
CA SER A 108 -16.79 3.26 40.47
C SER A 108 -17.19 3.37 38.99
N MET A 109 -18.49 3.52 38.75
CA MET A 109 -19.06 3.85 37.44
C MET A 109 -18.91 5.35 37.15
N SER A 110 -18.51 5.71 35.93
CA SER A 110 -18.74 7.00 35.24
C SER A 110 -18.07 6.90 33.87
N GLY A 111 -18.57 7.37 32.74
CA GLY A 111 -19.78 8.09 32.41
C GLY A 111 -19.96 8.03 30.88
N VAL A 112 -21.20 8.15 30.46
CA VAL A 112 -21.68 8.10 29.08
C VAL A 112 -21.22 9.35 28.33
N HIS A 113 -20.45 9.19 27.25
CA HIS A 113 -20.33 10.23 26.22
C HIS A 113 -20.67 9.63 24.85
N GLN A 114 -21.94 9.80 24.50
CA GLN A 114 -22.55 9.56 23.21
C GLN A 114 -22.22 10.75 22.29
N THR A 115 -21.26 10.60 21.40
CA THR A 115 -20.99 11.61 20.37
C THR A 115 -21.96 11.40 19.20
N GLN A 116 -23.11 12.07 19.29
CA GLN A 116 -24.14 12.07 18.24
C GLN A 116 -23.77 13.07 17.14
N ILE A 117 -23.53 12.54 15.94
CA ILE A 117 -23.34 13.30 14.70
C ILE A 117 -24.70 13.84 14.25
N PRO A 118 -24.88 15.15 13.95
CA PRO A 118 -26.12 15.66 13.37
C PRO A 118 -26.23 15.28 11.89
N LEU A 119 -27.26 14.50 11.52
CA LEU A 119 -27.72 14.36 10.13
C LEU A 119 -28.54 15.61 9.72
N PRO A 120 -28.36 16.16 8.50
CA PRO A 120 -29.34 17.05 7.89
C PRO A 120 -30.44 16.28 7.14
N SER A 121 -31.65 16.81 7.26
CA SER A 121 -32.92 16.31 6.70
C SER A 121 -32.97 16.30 5.16
N ALA A 122 -33.75 15.34 4.66
CA ALA A 122 -33.98 15.04 3.25
C ALA A 122 -34.70 16.16 2.47
N SER A 123 -34.21 16.43 1.26
CA SER A 123 -34.94 17.11 0.19
C SER A 123 -35.20 16.12 -0.95
N ASN A 124 -36.47 15.91 -1.27
CA ASN A 124 -36.95 15.04 -2.34
C ASN A 124 -36.50 15.52 -3.72
N THR A 125 -35.71 14.71 -4.41
CA THR A 125 -35.59 14.72 -5.88
C THR A 125 -35.42 13.30 -6.38
N THR A 126 -36.32 12.85 -7.25
CA THR A 126 -36.23 11.58 -7.98
C THR A 126 -34.96 11.56 -8.82
N VAL A 127 -33.93 10.85 -8.36
CA VAL A 127 -32.68 10.63 -9.10
C VAL A 127 -32.48 9.12 -9.23
N ARG A 128 -32.52 8.65 -10.49
CA ARG A 128 -32.26 7.29 -10.94
C ARG A 128 -30.85 6.86 -10.52
N PRO A 129 -30.62 5.62 -10.06
CA PRO A 129 -29.29 5.19 -9.64
C PRO A 129 -28.31 5.20 -10.83
N PRO A 130 -27.03 5.57 -10.63
CA PRO A 130 -26.03 5.48 -11.69
C PRO A 130 -25.82 4.02 -12.09
N ALA A 131 -25.85 3.76 -13.40
CA ALA A 131 -25.61 2.45 -13.97
C ALA A 131 -24.15 2.02 -13.74
N SER A 132 -23.96 0.77 -13.35
CA SER A 132 -22.66 0.13 -13.17
C SER A 132 -21.79 0.25 -14.44
N PRO A 133 -20.46 0.41 -14.32
CA PRO A 133 -19.58 0.35 -15.48
C PRO A 133 -19.62 -1.05 -16.12
N PRO A 134 -19.46 -1.16 -17.46
CA PRO A 134 -19.52 -2.44 -18.13
C PRO A 134 -18.33 -3.33 -17.71
N LEU A 135 -18.65 -4.57 -17.33
CA LEU A 135 -17.65 -5.61 -17.09
C LEU A 135 -16.86 -5.86 -18.38
N PRO A 136 -15.51 -5.88 -18.36
CA PRO A 136 -14.70 -6.27 -19.51
C PRO A 136 -15.12 -7.67 -19.99
N GLY A 137 -15.66 -7.73 -21.21
CA GLY A 137 -16.13 -8.97 -21.81
C GLY A 137 -14.98 -9.96 -21.99
N ILE A 138 -15.07 -11.10 -21.32
CA ILE A 138 -14.24 -12.27 -21.59
C ILE A 138 -14.52 -12.69 -23.04
N LEU A 139 -13.52 -12.52 -23.92
CA LEU A 139 -13.53 -13.09 -25.26
C LEU A 139 -13.52 -14.63 -25.13
N LYS A 140 -14.70 -15.25 -25.14
CA LYS A 140 -14.79 -16.70 -25.38
C LYS A 140 -14.40 -16.95 -26.83
N ALA A 141 -13.18 -17.42 -27.05
CA ALA A 141 -12.79 -18.08 -28.28
C ALA A 141 -13.72 -19.28 -28.51
N ARG A 142 -14.63 -19.16 -29.49
CA ARG A 142 -15.37 -20.32 -30.01
C ARG A 142 -14.40 -21.10 -30.89
N VAL A 143 -13.77 -22.14 -30.35
CA VAL A 143 -13.11 -23.16 -31.16
C VAL A 143 -14.19 -23.88 -31.95
N LYS A 144 -14.20 -23.66 -33.26
CA LYS A 144 -14.97 -24.41 -34.23
C LYS A 144 -14.21 -25.73 -34.42
N HIS A 145 -14.73 -26.82 -33.85
CA HIS A 145 -14.25 -28.15 -34.20
C HIS A 145 -14.70 -28.47 -35.63
N GLU A 146 -13.74 -28.84 -36.48
CA GLU A 146 -13.98 -29.44 -37.78
C GLU A 146 -13.29 -30.80 -37.82
N HIS A 147 -13.99 -31.76 -38.44
CA HIS A 147 -13.72 -33.19 -38.64
C HIS A 147 -14.24 -34.12 -37.55
#